data_AF-A0A8X6VIQ4-F1
#
_entry.id   AF-A0A8X6VIQ4-F1
#
_cell.length_a   1.000
_cell.length_b   1.000
_cell.length_c   1.000
_cell.angle_alpha   90.00
_cell.angle_beta   90.00
_cell.angle_gamma   90.00
#
_symmetry.space_group_name_H-M   'P 1'
#
loop_
_entity.id
_entity.type
_entity.pdbx_description
1 polymer ?
#
loop_
_entity_poly.entity_id
_entity_poly.type
_entity_poly.pdbx_seq_one_letter_code
_entity_poly.pdbx_strand_id
1 'polypeptide(L)'
;MLSTRTTQSRSNLSSKQKKTCGSPGGNNSSTPPPKTVLTEDEQERLAEETLDELDWCLEQLETIQAHRSVGDMAFSKFKKMLNKELSHFSSESKSGSQISDYICSTFLGKEINDKKQEFDLDTLKEEDEETEDVPVAPLPKSKGRAGQAMSRISGIKKTVCHSNSFSVLPKYGIETPREEELGSLLEEVDKWGVDIFRISECSNNHPLTAVAYKIFRDRDLCKTFKIPSKTLINFLLNLEDHYLNVPYHNSSHAADVTQSVHVLLMMPALESVFTDLEVLSILFSAAIHDVDHPGVTNQYLINSSSELALMYNDESVLENHSLAVAFKLLQDENCNIFANLNKKQLLSLRKMAIDMTSLPFTESLYLCKKAFLRPLIIAKSLMTLESFPF
;
A
#
# COMPACT_ATOMS: atom_id res chain seq x y z
N MET A 1 -14.63 -21.43 17.91
CA MET A 1 -15.81 -22.09 17.33
C MET A 1 -16.26 -23.30 18.15
N LEU A 2 -15.60 -24.46 18.11
CA LEU A 2 -16.08 -25.65 18.86
C LEU A 2 -16.02 -25.51 20.40
N SER A 3 -14.93 -24.98 20.95
CA SER A 3 -14.80 -24.78 22.41
C SER A 3 -15.76 -23.70 22.94
N THR A 4 -16.02 -22.65 22.14
CA THR A 4 -16.95 -21.56 22.46
C THR A 4 -18.42 -22.00 22.35
N ARG A 5 -18.78 -22.82 21.36
CA ARG A 5 -20.11 -23.45 21.27
C ARG A 5 -20.37 -24.47 22.38
N THR A 6 -19.32 -25.12 22.87
CA THR A 6 -19.41 -26.06 24.00
C THR A 6 -19.66 -25.33 25.32
N THR A 7 -19.10 -24.14 25.50
CA THR A 7 -19.36 -23.29 26.68
C THR A 7 -20.76 -22.68 26.64
N GLN A 8 -21.24 -22.23 25.48
CA GLN A 8 -22.63 -21.78 25.28
C GLN A 8 -23.67 -22.89 25.52
N SER A 9 -23.41 -24.10 25.04
CA SER A 9 -24.27 -25.26 25.31
C SER A 9 -24.38 -25.56 26.81
N ARG A 10 -23.28 -25.39 27.56
CA ARG A 10 -23.24 -25.61 29.01
C ARG A 10 -23.95 -24.52 29.80
N SER A 11 -23.90 -23.25 29.39
CA SER A 11 -24.65 -22.16 30.04
C SER A 11 -26.16 -22.30 29.83
N ASN A 12 -26.61 -22.71 28.64
CA ASN A 12 -28.03 -22.98 28.32
C ASN A 12 -28.62 -24.18 29.09
N LEU A 13 -27.77 -25.14 29.49
CA LEU A 13 -28.18 -26.26 30.36
C LEU A 13 -28.34 -25.82 31.83
N SER A 14 -27.51 -24.88 32.29
CA SER A 14 -27.56 -24.37 33.67
C SER A 14 -28.79 -23.49 33.93
N SER A 15 -29.29 -22.75 32.93
CA SER A 15 -30.53 -21.95 33.07
C SER A 15 -31.78 -22.83 33.13
N LYS A 16 -31.80 -23.98 32.44
CA LYS A 16 -32.94 -24.92 32.45
C LYS A 16 -33.07 -25.75 33.73
N GLN A 17 -32.00 -26.00 34.48
CA GLN A 17 -32.04 -26.86 35.68
C GLN A 17 -32.55 -26.17 36.95
N LYS A 18 -32.68 -24.84 37.00
CA LYS A 18 -33.11 -24.11 38.21
C LYS A 18 -34.63 -24.06 38.45
N LYS A 19 -35.49 -24.55 37.54
CA LYS A 19 -36.96 -24.40 37.63
C LYS A 19 -37.72 -25.46 38.45
N THR A 20 -37.08 -26.30 39.27
CA THR A 20 -37.79 -27.31 40.08
C THR A 20 -37.20 -27.52 41.48
N CYS A 21 -37.73 -26.85 42.52
CA CYS A 21 -38.04 -27.43 43.85
C CYS A 21 -38.66 -26.40 44.81
N GLY A 22 -39.73 -26.79 45.53
CA GLY A 22 -40.45 -25.98 46.54
C GLY A 22 -39.94 -26.11 47.99
N SER A 23 -40.42 -25.20 48.86
CA SER A 23 -40.08 -24.78 50.25
C SER A 23 -40.23 -25.85 51.38
N PRO A 24 -40.15 -25.56 52.73
CA PRO A 24 -39.76 -24.34 53.50
C PRO A 24 -38.90 -24.55 54.82
N GLY A 25 -38.41 -23.45 55.44
CA GLY A 25 -38.33 -23.29 56.91
C GLY A 25 -37.00 -22.81 57.58
N GLY A 26 -37.06 -21.73 58.39
CA GLY A 26 -36.40 -21.62 59.73
C GLY A 26 -35.15 -20.74 59.97
N ASN A 27 -35.37 -19.51 60.47
CA ASN A 27 -34.65 -18.64 61.45
C ASN A 27 -33.10 -18.45 61.57
N ASN A 28 -32.74 -17.14 61.63
CA ASN A 28 -31.76 -16.39 62.46
C ASN A 28 -30.23 -16.60 62.38
N SER A 29 -29.49 -15.60 61.85
CA SER A 29 -28.69 -14.58 62.61
C SER A 29 -27.42 -14.04 61.90
N SER A 30 -27.24 -12.70 61.98
CA SER A 30 -26.02 -11.85 61.89
C SER A 30 -25.14 -11.73 60.60
N THR A 31 -25.34 -10.60 59.88
CA THR A 31 -24.42 -9.67 59.13
C THR A 31 -23.17 -10.18 58.36
N PRO A 32 -22.95 -9.70 57.10
CA PRO A 32 -22.35 -8.36 56.83
C PRO A 32 -23.15 -7.57 55.75
N PRO A 33 -22.74 -6.37 55.26
CA PRO A 33 -23.64 -5.48 54.50
C PRO A 33 -24.00 -6.12 53.16
N PRO A 34 -25.17 -5.79 52.56
CA PRO A 34 -25.56 -6.44 51.32
C PRO A 34 -24.59 -5.96 50.23
N LYS A 35 -23.74 -6.86 49.73
CA LYS A 35 -23.47 -6.86 48.29
C LYS A 35 -24.86 -6.81 47.66
N THR A 36 -25.13 -5.85 46.80
CA THR A 36 -26.38 -5.78 46.04
C THR A 36 -26.57 -7.13 45.34
N VAL A 37 -27.29 -8.04 46.00
CA VAL A 37 -27.68 -9.32 45.44
C VAL A 37 -28.74 -8.93 44.45
N LEU A 38 -28.35 -8.85 43.18
CA LEU A 38 -29.29 -8.71 42.08
C LEU A 38 -30.41 -9.73 42.32
N THR A 39 -31.64 -9.27 42.25
CA THR A 39 -32.82 -10.14 42.38
C THR A 39 -32.72 -11.27 41.33
N GLU A 40 -33.32 -12.43 41.61
CA GLU A 40 -33.23 -13.57 40.66
C GLU A 40 -33.68 -13.16 39.25
N ASP A 41 -34.67 -12.28 39.16
CA ASP A 41 -35.17 -11.68 37.91
C ASP A 41 -34.13 -10.77 37.22
N GLU A 42 -33.36 -9.98 37.97
CA GLU A 42 -32.26 -9.16 37.42
C GLU A 42 -31.06 -10.00 36.98
N GLN A 43 -30.80 -11.12 37.67
CA GLN A 43 -29.77 -12.08 37.26
C GLN A 43 -30.18 -12.84 36.00
N GLU A 44 -31.45 -13.23 35.89
CA GLU A 44 -31.99 -13.88 34.70
C GLU A 44 -31.98 -12.92 33.51
N ARG A 45 -32.39 -11.66 33.70
CA ARG A 45 -32.32 -10.64 32.64
C ARG A 45 -30.89 -10.34 32.19
N LEU A 46 -29.95 -10.20 33.13
CA LEU A 46 -28.55 -9.98 32.79
C LEU A 46 -27.95 -11.19 32.05
N ALA A 47 -28.34 -12.41 32.42
CA ALA A 47 -27.89 -13.62 31.76
C ALA A 47 -28.45 -13.75 30.34
N GLU A 48 -29.71 -13.36 30.12
CA GLU A 48 -30.33 -13.28 28.79
C GLU A 48 -29.66 -12.20 27.93
N GLU A 49 -29.46 -10.98 28.46
CA GLU A 49 -28.76 -9.91 27.76
C GLU A 49 -27.32 -10.34 27.36
N THR A 50 -26.61 -11.04 28.24
CA THR A 50 -25.24 -11.53 27.96
C THR A 50 -25.23 -12.67 26.93
N LEU A 51 -26.25 -13.54 26.94
CA LEU A 51 -26.39 -14.61 25.96
C LEU A 51 -26.71 -14.06 24.57
N ASP A 52 -27.61 -13.07 24.50
CA ASP A 52 -27.95 -12.39 23.25
C ASP A 52 -26.73 -11.66 22.66
N GLU A 53 -25.92 -11.00 23.49
CA GLU A 53 -24.66 -10.39 23.04
C GLU A 53 -23.64 -11.44 22.56
N LEU A 54 -23.56 -12.60 23.23
CA LEU A 54 -22.67 -13.68 22.83
C LEU A 54 -23.12 -14.34 21.52
N ASP A 55 -24.42 -14.55 21.34
CA ASP A 55 -25.00 -15.07 20.10
C ASP A 55 -24.78 -14.11 18.94
N TRP A 56 -25.01 -12.81 19.15
CA TRP A 56 -24.68 -11.79 18.17
C TRP A 56 -23.19 -11.79 17.81
N CYS A 57 -22.30 -11.92 18.79
CA CYS A 57 -20.86 -12.01 18.54
C CYS A 57 -20.47 -13.27 17.74
N LEU A 58 -21.12 -14.41 18.00
CA LEU A 58 -20.86 -15.67 17.30
C LEU A 58 -21.40 -15.65 15.87
N GLU A 59 -22.58 -15.05 15.65
CA GLU A 59 -23.15 -14.83 14.32
C GLU A 59 -22.26 -13.90 13.50
N GLN A 60 -21.80 -12.81 14.10
CA GLN A 60 -20.83 -11.90 13.49
C GLN A 60 -19.50 -12.61 13.18
N LEU A 61 -19.00 -13.48 14.08
CA LEU A 61 -17.78 -14.27 13.85
C LEU A 61 -17.94 -15.32 12.73
N GLU A 62 -19.11 -15.93 12.58
CA GLU A 62 -19.40 -16.83 11.46
C GLU A 62 -19.57 -16.09 10.13
N THR A 63 -20.20 -14.91 10.13
CA THR A 63 -20.21 -14.05 8.93
C THR A 63 -18.83 -13.50 8.58
N ILE A 64 -17.98 -13.24 9.57
CA ILE A 64 -16.57 -12.84 9.40
C ILE A 64 -15.73 -13.99 8.80
N GLN A 65 -16.04 -15.27 9.09
CA GLN A 65 -15.28 -16.41 8.55
C GLN A 65 -15.69 -16.84 7.14
N ALA A 66 -16.85 -16.40 6.62
CA ALA A 66 -17.39 -16.99 5.40
C ALA A 66 -16.83 -16.39 4.09
N HIS A 67 -16.63 -15.08 3.94
CA HIS A 67 -16.31 -14.54 2.60
C HIS A 67 -15.44 -13.28 2.47
N ARG A 68 -15.00 -12.61 3.56
CA ARG A 68 -14.20 -11.38 3.45
C ARG A 68 -13.24 -11.20 4.62
N SER A 69 -12.04 -10.68 4.39
CA SER A 69 -11.09 -10.41 5.48
C SER A 69 -11.61 -9.28 6.38
N VAL A 70 -11.14 -9.22 7.63
CA VAL A 70 -11.43 -8.11 8.56
C VAL A 70 -11.03 -6.75 7.96
N GLY A 71 -9.97 -6.75 7.14
CA GLY A 71 -9.55 -5.61 6.36
C GLY A 71 -10.60 -5.13 5.35
N ASP A 72 -11.17 -6.05 4.59
CA ASP A 72 -12.20 -5.74 3.58
C ASP A 72 -13.48 -5.20 4.21
N MET A 73 -13.84 -5.70 5.39
CA MET A 73 -14.98 -5.19 6.15
C MET A 73 -14.73 -3.78 6.68
N ALA A 74 -13.54 -3.54 7.24
CA ALA A 74 -13.13 -2.21 7.69
C ALA A 74 -13.08 -1.22 6.52
N PHE A 75 -12.55 -1.64 5.37
CA PHE A 75 -12.51 -0.85 4.14
C PHE A 75 -13.90 -0.55 3.60
N SER A 76 -14.79 -1.54 3.54
CA SER A 76 -16.19 -1.35 3.10
C SER A 76 -16.95 -0.38 4.00
N LYS A 77 -16.76 -0.47 5.33
CA LYS A 77 -17.34 0.48 6.30
C LYS A 77 -16.78 1.88 6.11
N PHE A 78 -15.47 2.01 5.93
CA PHE A 78 -14.81 3.27 5.67
C PHE A 78 -15.29 3.91 4.36
N LYS A 79 -15.38 3.13 3.27
CA LYS A 79 -15.90 3.56 1.96
C LYS A 79 -17.32 4.11 2.07
N LYS A 80 -18.20 3.44 2.82
CA LYS A 80 -19.57 3.94 3.10
C LYS A 80 -19.56 5.25 3.89
N MET A 81 -18.70 5.37 4.88
CA MET A 81 -18.57 6.60 5.69
C MET A 81 -18.06 7.76 4.84
N LEU A 82 -17.01 7.54 4.03
CA LEU A 82 -16.47 8.56 3.13
C LEU A 82 -17.51 9.00 2.10
N ASN A 83 -18.25 8.07 1.50
CA ASN A 83 -19.31 8.40 0.53
C ASN A 83 -20.41 9.29 1.15
N LYS A 84 -20.71 9.11 2.44
CA LYS A 84 -21.70 9.95 3.15
C LYS A 84 -21.18 11.38 3.38
N GLU A 85 -19.90 11.53 3.74
CA GLU A 85 -19.27 12.84 3.90
C GLU A 85 -19.14 13.56 2.55
N LEU A 86 -18.70 12.84 1.51
CA LEU A 86 -18.54 13.39 0.17
C LEU A 86 -19.87 13.79 -0.47
N SER A 87 -20.96 13.06 -0.23
CA SER A 87 -22.29 13.43 -0.74
C SER A 87 -22.84 14.68 -0.06
N HIS A 88 -22.60 14.85 1.24
CA HIS A 88 -22.92 16.07 1.96
C HIS A 88 -22.11 17.25 1.39
N PHE A 89 -20.79 17.08 1.27
CA PHE A 89 -19.88 18.11 0.76
C PHE A 89 -20.15 18.49 -0.71
N SER A 90 -20.54 17.53 -1.54
CA SER A 90 -20.92 17.75 -2.94
C SER A 90 -22.18 18.61 -3.08
N SER A 91 -23.15 18.43 -2.18
CA SER A 91 -24.42 19.16 -2.19
C SER A 91 -24.29 20.65 -1.81
N GLU A 92 -23.18 21.03 -1.17
CA GLU A 92 -22.97 22.40 -0.66
C GLU A 92 -22.45 23.37 -1.73
N SER A 93 -21.71 22.88 -2.74
CA SER A 93 -21.13 23.75 -3.77
C SER A 93 -20.69 23.02 -5.03
N LYS A 94 -20.64 23.74 -6.17
CA LYS A 94 -20.07 23.21 -7.43
C LYS A 94 -18.61 22.77 -7.28
N SER A 95 -17.82 23.50 -6.48
CA SER A 95 -16.47 23.11 -6.10
C SER A 95 -16.45 21.84 -5.27
N GLY A 96 -17.39 21.69 -4.32
CA GLY A 96 -17.55 20.49 -3.51
C GLY A 96 -17.86 19.25 -4.35
N SER A 97 -18.69 19.39 -5.38
CA SER A 97 -18.96 18.32 -6.34
C SER A 97 -17.71 17.89 -7.10
N GLN A 98 -16.94 18.84 -7.65
CA GLN A 98 -15.71 18.54 -8.38
C GLN A 98 -14.66 17.84 -7.51
N ILE A 99 -14.49 18.30 -6.27
CA ILE A 99 -13.57 17.69 -5.30
C ILE A 99 -14.04 16.29 -4.90
N SER A 100 -15.35 16.11 -4.67
CA SER A 100 -15.94 14.81 -4.38
C SER A 100 -15.72 13.82 -5.52
N ASP A 101 -15.97 14.25 -6.76
CA ASP A 101 -15.78 13.41 -7.94
C ASP A 101 -14.31 13.01 -8.10
N TYR A 102 -13.38 13.96 -7.92
CA TYR A 102 -11.95 13.67 -7.89
C TYR A 102 -11.61 12.65 -6.81
N ILE A 103 -12.05 12.85 -5.56
CA ILE A 103 -11.74 11.92 -4.47
C ILE A 103 -12.27 10.52 -4.77
N CYS A 104 -13.48 10.41 -5.32
CA CYS A 104 -14.08 9.14 -5.70
C CYS A 104 -13.35 8.44 -6.85
N SER A 105 -13.09 9.15 -7.95
CA SER A 105 -12.41 8.56 -9.11
C SER A 105 -11.00 8.09 -8.78
N THR A 106 -10.37 8.83 -7.89
CA THR A 106 -8.94 8.72 -7.62
C THR A 106 -8.65 7.78 -6.46
N PHE A 107 -9.42 7.87 -5.36
CA PHE A 107 -9.16 7.12 -4.12
C PHE A 107 -10.11 5.94 -3.86
N LEU A 108 -11.18 5.73 -4.65
CA LEU A 108 -12.14 4.64 -4.43
C LEU A 108 -12.22 3.58 -5.54
N GLY A 109 -11.54 3.82 -6.67
CA GLY A 109 -11.48 2.91 -7.81
C GLY A 109 -12.84 2.67 -8.49
N LYS A 110 -12.82 1.94 -9.61
CA LYS A 110 -13.98 1.70 -10.50
C LYS A 110 -15.06 0.76 -9.93
N GLU A 111 -14.91 0.23 -8.71
CA GLU A 111 -15.93 -0.64 -8.08
C GLU A 111 -17.28 0.06 -7.79
N ILE A 112 -17.40 1.37 -8.02
CA ILE A 112 -18.67 2.09 -7.86
C ILE A 112 -19.64 1.76 -9.02
N ASN A 113 -19.13 1.38 -10.20
CA ASN A 113 -19.99 1.12 -11.36
C ASN A 113 -20.41 -0.35 -11.54
N ASP A 114 -19.73 -1.32 -10.93
CA ASP A 114 -20.05 -2.74 -11.13
C ASP A 114 -21.42 -3.11 -10.56
N LYS A 115 -21.88 -2.40 -9.51
CA LYS A 115 -23.25 -2.58 -8.99
C LYS A 115 -24.36 -1.97 -9.86
N LYS A 116 -24.01 -1.14 -10.86
CA LYS A 116 -24.97 -0.66 -11.86
C LYS A 116 -24.96 -1.51 -13.12
N GLN A 117 -23.84 -2.14 -13.46
CA GLN A 117 -23.72 -2.90 -14.72
C GLN A 117 -24.21 -4.35 -14.61
N GLU A 118 -24.23 -4.95 -13.41
CA GLU A 118 -24.82 -6.29 -13.22
C GLU A 118 -26.35 -6.32 -13.47
N PHE A 119 -27.06 -5.19 -13.39
CA PHE A 119 -28.51 -5.17 -13.58
C PHE A 119 -28.96 -5.03 -15.04
N ASP A 120 -28.06 -4.66 -15.96
CA ASP A 120 -28.40 -4.43 -17.38
C ASP A 120 -28.06 -5.61 -18.30
N LEU A 121 -27.42 -6.67 -17.78
CA LEU A 121 -27.03 -7.85 -18.58
C LEU A 121 -28.13 -8.93 -18.70
N ASP A 122 -29.23 -8.81 -17.97
CA ASP A 122 -30.34 -9.77 -17.98
C ASP A 122 -31.45 -9.46 -19.02
N THR A 123 -31.33 -8.40 -19.83
CA THR A 123 -32.42 -7.96 -20.73
C THR A 123 -32.21 -8.29 -22.21
N LEU A 124 -31.20 -9.07 -22.60
CA LEU A 124 -30.94 -9.37 -24.02
C LEU A 124 -30.62 -10.84 -24.30
N LYS A 125 -31.59 -11.73 -24.07
CA LYS A 125 -31.68 -13.01 -24.80
C LYS A 125 -33.14 -13.45 -24.90
N GLU A 126 -33.73 -13.24 -26.06
CA GLU A 126 -34.59 -14.18 -26.81
C GLU A 126 -35.21 -13.40 -27.97
N GLU A 127 -34.61 -13.52 -29.15
CA GLU A 127 -35.35 -13.57 -30.42
C GLU A 127 -34.41 -14.14 -31.49
N ASP A 128 -34.89 -15.22 -32.10
CA ASP A 128 -34.19 -16.15 -32.97
C ASP A 128 -33.88 -15.58 -34.38
N GLU A 129 -32.85 -16.19 -34.97
CA GLU A 129 -32.50 -16.34 -36.39
C GLU A 129 -33.19 -15.45 -37.45
N GLU A 130 -32.37 -14.73 -38.23
CA GLU A 130 -32.40 -14.85 -39.69
C GLU A 130 -31.05 -14.43 -40.31
N THR A 131 -30.52 -15.31 -41.14
CA THR A 131 -29.26 -15.20 -41.88
C THR A 131 -29.40 -14.28 -43.10
N GLU A 132 -28.58 -13.24 -43.22
CA GLU A 132 -28.33 -12.53 -44.49
C GLU A 132 -26.84 -12.14 -44.58
N ASP A 133 -26.26 -12.46 -45.73
CA ASP A 133 -24.85 -12.51 -46.10
C ASP A 133 -24.41 -11.16 -46.70
N VAL A 134 -23.40 -10.46 -46.14
CA VAL A 134 -22.89 -9.19 -46.70
C VAL A 134 -21.36 -9.08 -46.55
N PRO A 135 -20.61 -8.64 -47.60
CA PRO A 135 -19.22 -9.04 -47.80
C PRO A 135 -18.17 -8.16 -47.08
N VAL A 136 -17.09 -8.84 -46.69
CA VAL A 136 -15.87 -8.29 -46.07
C VAL A 136 -15.09 -7.39 -47.04
N ALA A 137 -14.83 -6.14 -46.65
CA ALA A 137 -13.92 -5.23 -47.36
C ALA A 137 -12.43 -5.48 -46.96
N PRO A 138 -11.45 -5.32 -47.86
CA PRO A 138 -10.07 -5.72 -47.60
C PRO A 138 -9.28 -4.65 -46.81
N LEU A 139 -8.51 -5.09 -45.81
CA LEU A 139 -7.50 -4.28 -45.13
C LEU A 139 -6.38 -3.83 -46.09
N PRO A 140 -5.81 -2.61 -45.90
CA PRO A 140 -4.63 -2.19 -46.65
C PRO A 140 -3.38 -2.91 -46.13
N LYS A 141 -2.66 -3.56 -47.05
CA LYS A 141 -1.35 -4.18 -46.80
C LYS A 141 -0.29 -3.08 -46.62
N SER A 142 0.21 -2.90 -45.39
CA SER A 142 1.50 -2.25 -45.17
C SER A 142 2.60 -3.30 -44.97
N LYS A 143 3.73 -3.07 -45.65
CA LYS A 143 4.85 -3.99 -45.77
C LYS A 143 5.68 -4.00 -44.49
N GLY A 144 5.88 -5.20 -43.93
CA GLY A 144 7.12 -5.67 -43.32
C GLY A 144 7.71 -4.87 -42.15
N ARG A 145 7.55 -5.42 -40.94
CA ARG A 145 8.68 -5.65 -40.04
C ARG A 145 8.43 -6.90 -39.22
N ALA A 146 9.38 -7.83 -39.29
CA ALA A 146 9.33 -9.12 -38.64
C ALA A 146 9.16 -9.00 -37.12
N GLY A 147 8.50 -10.01 -36.54
CA GLY A 147 7.95 -10.04 -35.20
C GLY A 147 8.83 -9.42 -34.11
N GLN A 148 8.25 -8.45 -33.41
CA GLN A 148 8.73 -8.00 -32.11
C GLN A 148 7.77 -8.61 -31.09
N ALA A 149 8.27 -9.58 -30.32
CA ALA A 149 7.51 -10.16 -29.22
C ALA A 149 7.08 -9.06 -28.24
N MET A 150 5.86 -9.18 -27.67
CA MET A 150 5.27 -8.26 -26.68
C MET A 150 6.04 -8.18 -25.34
N SER A 151 7.31 -8.59 -25.29
CA SER A 151 8.15 -8.64 -24.10
C SER A 151 9.26 -7.58 -24.06
N ARG A 152 9.36 -6.70 -25.07
CA ARG A 152 10.25 -5.54 -25.00
C ARG A 152 9.50 -4.39 -24.35
N ILE A 153 9.89 -4.05 -23.13
CA ILE A 153 9.58 -2.75 -22.52
C ILE A 153 10.16 -1.68 -23.46
N SER A 154 9.29 -1.09 -24.29
CA SER A 154 9.62 -0.01 -25.20
C SER A 154 9.84 1.25 -24.35
N GLY A 155 11.04 1.83 -24.38
CA GLY A 155 11.36 3.04 -23.61
C GLY A 155 12.64 2.95 -22.78
N ILE A 156 13.12 1.74 -22.49
CA ILE A 156 14.44 1.56 -21.85
C ILE A 156 15.51 1.97 -22.87
N LYS A 157 15.99 3.21 -22.75
CA LYS A 157 17.21 3.65 -23.42
C LYS A 157 18.27 2.61 -23.06
N LYS A 158 19.06 2.15 -24.06
CA LYS A 158 20.24 1.30 -23.79
C LYS A 158 20.94 1.87 -22.57
N THR A 159 21.24 1.03 -21.56
CA THR A 159 21.92 1.45 -20.33
C THR A 159 22.97 2.47 -20.73
N VAL A 160 22.79 3.71 -20.28
CA VAL A 160 23.79 4.72 -20.61
C VAL A 160 24.99 4.27 -19.81
N CYS A 161 25.98 3.77 -20.53
CA CYS A 161 27.24 3.38 -19.94
C CYS A 161 27.88 4.67 -19.43
N HIS A 162 27.52 5.11 -18.22
CA HIS A 162 28.35 6.01 -17.40
C HIS A 162 29.65 5.28 -16.97
N SER A 163 30.00 4.17 -17.63
CA SER A 163 31.00 3.18 -17.26
C SER A 163 32.44 3.61 -17.49
N ASN A 164 32.70 4.81 -18.02
CA ASN A 164 34.05 5.24 -18.32
C ASN A 164 34.42 6.46 -17.47
N SER A 165 35.27 6.23 -16.47
CA SER A 165 36.25 7.19 -15.92
C SER A 165 36.04 7.83 -14.53
N PHE A 166 35.33 7.21 -13.57
CA PHE A 166 35.59 7.57 -12.16
C PHE A 166 36.97 7.04 -11.75
N SER A 167 38.01 7.85 -11.93
CA SER A 167 39.33 7.62 -11.32
C SER A 167 39.28 7.81 -9.80
N VAL A 168 38.36 8.67 -9.34
CA VAL A 168 37.98 8.92 -7.95
C VAL A 168 36.45 8.92 -7.87
N LEU A 169 35.88 8.31 -6.84
CA LEU A 169 34.43 8.33 -6.63
C LEU A 169 33.99 9.71 -6.10
N PRO A 170 32.91 10.30 -6.64
CA PRO A 170 32.41 11.58 -6.15
C PRO A 170 31.94 11.46 -4.70
N LYS A 171 32.19 12.50 -3.89
CA LYS A 171 31.91 12.49 -2.45
C LYS A 171 30.43 12.24 -2.13
N TYR A 172 29.54 12.82 -2.93
CA TYR A 172 28.08 12.73 -2.79
C TYR A 172 27.42 11.94 -3.93
N GLY A 173 28.19 11.08 -4.61
CA GLY A 173 27.69 10.24 -5.71
C GLY A 173 27.60 10.94 -7.08
N ILE A 174 27.67 12.28 -7.11
CA ILE A 174 27.62 13.10 -8.33
C ILE A 174 28.77 14.12 -8.33
N GLU A 175 29.33 14.38 -9.52
CA GLU A 175 30.28 15.46 -9.74
C GLU A 175 29.52 16.78 -9.96
N THR A 176 29.81 17.79 -9.15
CA THR A 176 29.20 19.11 -9.26
C THR A 176 30.19 20.21 -8.90
N PRO A 177 30.16 21.37 -9.58
CA PRO A 177 30.94 22.54 -9.17
C PRO A 177 30.46 23.14 -7.84
N ARG A 178 29.25 22.79 -7.37
CA ARG A 178 28.65 23.26 -6.10
C ARG A 178 28.74 22.21 -4.99
N GLU A 179 29.89 21.52 -4.87
CA GLU A 179 30.05 20.41 -3.92
C GLU A 179 29.85 20.84 -2.45
N GLU A 180 30.36 22.01 -2.05
CA GLU A 180 30.23 22.49 -0.66
C GLU A 180 28.77 22.80 -0.29
N GLU A 181 28.05 23.48 -1.18
CA GLU A 181 26.64 23.82 -0.98
C GLU A 181 25.77 22.56 -0.96
N LEU A 182 26.00 21.62 -1.89
CA LEU A 182 25.34 20.32 -1.89
C LEU A 182 25.60 19.58 -0.58
N GLY A 183 26.84 19.61 -0.09
CA GLY A 183 27.22 19.00 1.17
C GLY A 183 26.43 19.54 2.35
N SER A 184 26.31 20.87 2.45
CA SER A 184 25.54 21.53 3.53
C SER A 184 24.07 21.14 3.50
N LEU A 185 23.46 21.03 2.32
CA LEU A 185 22.06 20.61 2.19
C LEU A 185 21.88 19.12 2.55
N LEU A 186 22.84 18.28 2.15
CA LEU A 186 22.81 16.83 2.43
C LEU A 186 23.03 16.48 3.90
N GLU A 187 23.57 17.40 4.71
CA GLU A 187 23.64 17.24 6.18
C GLU A 187 22.26 17.35 6.84
N GLU A 188 21.28 17.97 6.18
CA GLU A 188 19.93 18.12 6.70
C GLU A 188 18.99 16.98 6.30
N VAL A 189 19.45 15.99 5.52
CA VAL A 189 18.66 14.85 5.00
C VAL A 189 17.95 14.04 6.09
N ASP A 190 18.40 14.11 7.34
CA ASP A 190 17.76 13.44 8.48
C ASP A 190 16.58 14.24 9.08
N LYS A 191 16.30 15.45 8.58
CA LYS A 191 15.26 16.35 9.08
C LYS A 191 14.12 16.49 8.07
N TRP A 192 12.93 16.81 8.58
CA TRP A 192 11.81 17.20 7.73
C TRP A 192 12.02 18.62 7.19
N GLY A 193 11.60 18.87 5.94
CA GLY A 193 11.65 20.21 5.34
C GLY A 193 12.97 20.56 4.62
N VAL A 194 13.73 19.55 4.19
CA VAL A 194 14.89 19.74 3.31
C VAL A 194 14.45 20.28 1.97
N ASP A 195 15.19 21.24 1.43
CA ASP A 195 14.92 21.80 0.10
C ASP A 195 15.45 20.90 -1.01
N ILE A 196 14.62 19.95 -1.44
CA ILE A 196 14.92 19.03 -2.55
C ILE A 196 15.13 19.77 -3.88
N PHE A 197 14.47 20.92 -4.09
CA PHE A 197 14.66 21.71 -5.30
C PHE A 197 16.06 22.32 -5.32
N ARG A 198 16.53 22.84 -4.19
CA ARG A 198 17.90 23.35 -4.08
C ARG A 198 18.93 22.25 -4.24
N ILE A 199 18.66 21.05 -3.70
CA ILE A 199 19.51 19.87 -3.93
C ILE A 199 19.55 19.53 -5.43
N SER A 200 18.42 19.55 -6.12
CA SER A 200 18.35 19.31 -7.57
C SER A 200 19.23 20.28 -8.35
N GLU A 201 19.13 21.58 -8.05
CA GLU A 201 20.02 22.58 -8.64
C GLU A 201 21.49 22.26 -8.32
N CYS A 202 21.84 22.04 -7.06
CA CYS A 202 23.22 21.80 -6.63
C CYS A 202 23.83 20.49 -7.15
N SER A 203 23.00 19.53 -7.53
CA SER A 203 23.39 18.20 -8.01
C SER A 203 23.37 18.05 -9.54
N ASN A 204 23.33 19.16 -10.30
CA ASN A 204 23.20 19.12 -11.77
C ASN A 204 21.93 18.39 -12.25
N ASN A 205 20.80 18.59 -11.56
CA ASN A 205 19.52 17.90 -11.79
C ASN A 205 19.58 16.38 -11.53
N HIS A 206 20.42 15.97 -10.58
CA HIS A 206 20.49 14.58 -10.08
C HIS A 206 20.12 14.46 -8.58
N PRO A 207 18.96 15.01 -8.14
CA PRO A 207 18.60 15.00 -6.73
C PRO A 207 18.42 13.58 -6.16
N LEU A 208 17.86 12.64 -6.94
CA LEU A 208 17.60 11.27 -6.47
C LEU A 208 18.93 10.56 -6.19
N THR A 209 19.88 10.67 -7.11
CA THR A 209 21.20 10.06 -6.93
C THR A 209 21.92 10.66 -5.71
N ALA A 210 21.89 11.99 -5.52
CA ALA A 210 22.54 12.65 -4.38
C ALA A 210 21.97 12.19 -3.03
N VAL A 211 20.64 12.24 -2.92
CA VAL A 211 19.90 11.92 -1.69
C VAL A 211 20.01 10.43 -1.38
N ALA A 212 19.72 9.56 -2.34
CA ALA A 212 19.76 8.11 -2.11
C ALA A 212 21.17 7.63 -1.78
N TYR A 213 22.20 8.16 -2.46
CA TYR A 213 23.59 7.81 -2.16
C TYR A 213 23.99 8.21 -0.73
N LYS A 214 23.62 9.42 -0.28
CA LYS A 214 23.85 9.89 1.08
C LYS A 214 23.17 8.97 2.10
N ILE A 215 21.88 8.70 1.93
CA ILE A 215 21.09 7.83 2.84
C ILE A 215 21.68 6.41 2.93
N PHE A 216 22.03 5.80 1.79
CA PHE A 216 22.59 4.45 1.75
C PHE A 216 23.94 4.36 2.44
N ARG A 217 24.70 5.46 2.45
CA ARG A 217 26.00 5.55 3.12
C ARG A 217 25.84 5.81 4.61
N ASP A 218 24.98 6.72 5.03
CA ASP A 218 24.78 7.05 6.45
C ASP A 218 24.19 5.89 7.24
N ARG A 219 23.30 5.10 6.61
CA ARG A 219 22.72 3.88 7.20
C ARG A 219 23.64 2.65 7.08
N ASP A 220 24.86 2.82 6.58
CA ASP A 220 25.83 1.74 6.35
C ASP A 220 25.33 0.56 5.48
N LEU A 221 24.24 0.74 4.72
CA LEU A 221 23.63 -0.31 3.89
C LEU A 221 24.60 -0.86 2.84
N CYS A 222 25.47 0.00 2.30
CA CYS A 222 26.50 -0.40 1.35
C CYS A 222 27.46 -1.44 1.96
N LYS A 223 27.84 -1.26 3.23
CA LYS A 223 28.74 -2.20 3.92
C LYS A 223 27.99 -3.47 4.29
N THR A 224 26.80 -3.35 4.87
CA THR A 224 25.97 -4.47 5.32
C THR A 224 25.65 -5.45 4.19
N PHE A 225 25.28 -4.93 3.02
CA PHE A 225 24.90 -5.75 1.86
C PHE A 225 26.01 -5.89 0.81
N LYS A 226 27.23 -5.42 1.13
CA LYS A 226 28.41 -5.48 0.25
C LYS A 226 28.13 -4.87 -1.13
N ILE A 227 27.46 -3.73 -1.17
CA ILE A 227 27.13 -3.00 -2.41
C ILE A 227 28.33 -2.11 -2.76
N PRO A 228 29.02 -2.35 -3.90
CA PRO A 228 30.10 -1.47 -4.31
C PRO A 228 29.56 -0.07 -4.61
N SER A 229 30.19 0.98 -4.10
CA SER A 229 29.73 2.36 -4.30
C SER A 229 29.61 2.75 -5.77
N LYS A 230 30.51 2.23 -6.62
CA LYS A 230 30.44 2.42 -8.08
C LYS A 230 29.17 1.82 -8.69
N THR A 231 28.81 0.60 -8.28
CA THR A 231 27.59 -0.08 -8.74
C THR A 231 26.34 0.66 -8.28
N LEU A 232 26.34 1.19 -7.05
CA LEU A 232 25.23 1.99 -6.53
C LEU A 232 25.05 3.29 -7.32
N ILE A 233 26.13 4.05 -7.55
CA ILE A 233 26.07 5.29 -8.35
C ILE A 233 25.59 5.00 -9.77
N ASN A 234 26.13 3.97 -10.42
CA ASN A 234 25.70 3.57 -11.76
C ASN A 234 24.20 3.24 -11.80
N PHE A 235 23.71 2.48 -10.82
CA PHE A 235 22.30 2.14 -10.72
C PHE A 235 21.44 3.39 -10.52
N LEU A 236 21.80 4.27 -9.58
CA LEU A 236 21.03 5.48 -9.27
C LEU A 236 21.00 6.46 -10.45
N LEU A 237 22.14 6.68 -11.12
CA LEU A 237 22.18 7.53 -12.32
C LEU A 237 21.32 6.96 -13.45
N ASN A 238 21.39 5.65 -13.70
CA ASN A 238 20.55 5.02 -14.72
C ASN A 238 19.07 5.04 -14.32
N LEU A 239 18.74 4.87 -13.04
CA LEU A 239 17.37 4.98 -12.55
C LEU A 239 16.83 6.40 -12.76
N GLU A 240 17.61 7.41 -12.39
CA GLU A 240 17.28 8.82 -12.53
C GLU A 240 17.13 9.24 -14.00
N ASP A 241 17.96 8.71 -14.90
CA ASP A 241 17.84 8.92 -16.36
C ASP A 241 16.54 8.36 -16.96
N HIS A 242 15.88 7.43 -16.27
CA HIS A 242 14.57 6.86 -16.65
C HIS A 242 13.38 7.63 -16.03
N TYR A 243 13.60 8.57 -15.11
CA TYR A 243 12.55 9.50 -14.74
C TYR A 243 12.34 10.52 -15.86
N LEU A 244 11.09 10.61 -16.33
CA LEU A 244 10.74 11.51 -17.43
C LEU A 244 10.63 12.95 -16.92
N ASN A 245 10.87 13.90 -17.83
CA ASN A 245 10.67 15.31 -17.54
C ASN A 245 9.18 15.66 -17.59
N VAL A 246 8.47 15.31 -16.51
CA VAL A 246 7.06 15.64 -16.27
C VAL A 246 6.95 16.61 -15.08
N PRO A 247 5.85 17.39 -14.96
CA PRO A 247 5.76 18.44 -13.95
C PRO A 247 5.86 17.98 -12.49
N TYR A 248 5.46 16.74 -12.19
CA TYR A 248 5.42 16.21 -10.82
C TYR A 248 6.18 14.89 -10.65
N HIS A 249 5.72 13.80 -11.28
CA HIS A 249 6.30 12.44 -11.16
C HIS A 249 7.67 12.30 -11.87
N ASN A 250 8.65 13.09 -11.44
CA ASN A 250 10.02 13.15 -11.95
C ASN A 250 11.02 12.76 -10.84
N SER A 251 12.32 12.82 -11.13
CA SER A 251 13.36 12.43 -10.18
C SER A 251 13.39 13.26 -8.90
N SER A 252 12.94 14.53 -8.94
CA SER A 252 12.85 15.36 -7.74
C SER A 252 11.76 14.86 -6.79
N HIS A 253 10.61 14.43 -7.32
CA HIS A 253 9.57 13.78 -6.52
C HIS A 253 10.07 12.47 -5.90
N ALA A 254 10.76 11.63 -6.68
CA ALA A 254 11.35 10.41 -6.17
C ALA A 254 12.39 10.66 -5.05
N ALA A 255 13.20 11.71 -5.19
CA ALA A 255 14.16 12.13 -4.18
C ALA A 255 13.47 12.57 -2.89
N ASP A 256 12.42 13.39 -3.00
CA ASP A 256 11.61 13.86 -1.87
C ASP A 256 10.94 12.70 -1.11
N VAL A 257 10.30 11.77 -1.83
CA VAL A 257 9.68 10.58 -1.23
C VAL A 257 10.73 9.70 -0.55
N THR A 258 11.88 9.49 -1.19
CA THR A 258 12.99 8.69 -0.62
C THR A 258 13.52 9.31 0.67
N GLN A 259 13.72 10.63 0.69
CA GLN A 259 14.18 11.37 1.87
C GLN A 259 13.13 11.36 2.99
N SER A 260 11.87 11.61 2.64
CA SER A 260 10.75 11.59 3.58
C SER A 260 10.61 10.22 4.25
N VAL A 261 10.68 9.14 3.47
CA VAL A 261 10.66 7.76 3.98
C VAL A 261 11.85 7.47 4.89
N HIS A 262 13.04 7.99 4.55
CA HIS A 262 14.21 7.89 5.42
C HIS A 262 13.98 8.57 6.77
N VAL A 263 13.42 9.78 6.81
CA VAL A 263 13.08 10.47 8.07
C VAL A 263 12.03 9.70 8.87
N LEU A 264 11.01 9.14 8.21
CA LEU A 264 10.00 8.30 8.88
C LEU A 264 10.64 7.05 9.53
N LEU A 265 11.60 6.42 8.86
CA LEU A 265 12.34 5.29 9.41
C LEU A 265 13.25 5.66 10.60
N MET A 266 13.54 6.95 10.81
CA MET A 266 14.29 7.45 11.98
C MET A 266 13.38 7.79 13.18
N MET A 267 12.06 7.71 13.04
CA MET A 267 11.16 8.02 14.15
C MET A 267 11.44 7.08 15.34
N PRO A 268 11.57 7.61 16.57
CA PRO A 268 11.87 6.78 17.75
C PRO A 268 10.88 5.63 17.98
N ALA A 269 9.62 5.81 17.57
CA ALA A 269 8.57 4.79 17.68
C ALA A 269 8.76 3.59 16.73
N LEU A 270 9.65 3.70 15.75
CA LEU A 270 10.00 2.70 14.73
C LEU A 270 11.47 2.23 14.85
N GLU A 271 12.19 2.75 15.84
CA GLU A 271 13.57 2.35 16.11
C GLU A 271 13.64 0.85 16.43
N SER A 272 14.58 0.14 15.80
CA SER A 272 14.77 -1.32 15.94
C SER A 272 13.56 -2.20 15.56
N VAL A 273 12.53 -1.66 14.93
CA VAL A 273 11.37 -2.44 14.45
C VAL A 273 11.68 -3.16 13.14
N PHE A 274 12.45 -2.51 12.26
CA PHE A 274 12.77 -3.03 10.93
C PHE A 274 14.18 -3.61 10.90
N THR A 275 14.32 -4.73 10.20
CA THR A 275 15.62 -5.30 9.82
C THR A 275 16.28 -4.46 8.74
N ASP A 276 17.61 -4.57 8.60
CA ASP A 276 18.36 -3.88 7.54
C ASP A 276 17.83 -4.23 6.14
N LEU A 277 17.32 -5.45 5.94
CA LEU A 277 16.76 -5.88 4.65
C LEU A 277 15.43 -5.20 4.35
N GLU A 278 14.58 -5.01 5.37
CA GLU A 278 13.34 -4.26 5.25
C GLU A 278 13.63 -2.78 4.97
N VAL A 279 14.57 -2.18 5.70
CA VAL A 279 15.01 -0.80 5.46
C VAL A 279 15.53 -0.62 4.03
N LEU A 280 16.41 -1.52 3.56
CA LEU A 280 16.89 -1.52 2.18
C LEU A 280 15.74 -1.62 1.18
N SER A 281 14.78 -2.51 1.43
CA SER A 281 13.63 -2.74 0.54
C SER A 281 12.70 -1.52 0.49
N ILE A 282 12.46 -0.87 1.63
CA ILE A 282 11.62 0.33 1.74
C ILE A 282 12.26 1.50 0.98
N LEU A 283 13.55 1.76 1.20
CA LEU A 283 14.27 2.84 0.51
C LEU A 283 14.40 2.57 -0.99
N PHE A 284 14.67 1.33 -1.37
CA PHE A 284 14.68 0.93 -2.78
C PHE A 284 13.31 1.18 -3.43
N SER A 285 12.23 0.76 -2.77
CA SER A 285 10.86 0.96 -3.28
C SER A 285 10.53 2.45 -3.44
N ALA A 286 10.87 3.28 -2.45
CA ALA A 286 10.67 4.72 -2.52
C ALA A 286 11.40 5.37 -3.71
N ALA A 287 12.64 4.94 -3.98
CA ALA A 287 13.43 5.47 -5.09
C ALA A 287 12.87 5.10 -6.47
N ILE A 288 12.23 3.93 -6.60
CA ILE A 288 11.78 3.40 -7.91
C ILE A 288 10.30 3.62 -8.20
N HIS A 289 9.50 4.11 -7.24
CA HIS A 289 8.04 3.95 -7.28
C HIS A 289 7.37 4.56 -8.53
N ASP A 290 7.92 5.63 -9.09
CA ASP A 290 7.39 6.35 -10.24
C ASP A 290 8.36 6.41 -11.44
N VAL A 291 9.33 5.49 -11.51
CA VAL A 291 10.27 5.47 -12.64
C VAL A 291 9.52 5.27 -13.97
N ASP A 292 9.90 6.03 -15.00
CA ASP A 292 9.27 6.04 -16.33
C ASP A 292 7.78 6.43 -16.33
N HIS A 293 7.34 7.23 -15.34
CA HIS A 293 5.97 7.71 -15.26
C HIS A 293 5.65 8.76 -16.37
N PRO A 294 4.62 8.54 -17.23
CA PRO A 294 4.33 9.38 -18.41
C PRO A 294 3.63 10.72 -18.08
N GLY A 295 3.27 10.95 -16.82
CA GLY A 295 2.61 12.17 -16.35
C GLY A 295 1.09 12.16 -16.53
N VAL A 296 0.52 10.99 -16.79
CA VAL A 296 -0.92 10.73 -16.92
C VAL A 296 -1.33 9.62 -15.95
N THR A 297 -2.61 9.56 -15.57
CA THR A 297 -3.11 8.58 -14.60
C THR A 297 -3.34 7.20 -15.22
N ASN A 298 -3.43 6.16 -14.39
CA ASN A 298 -3.84 4.82 -14.79
C ASN A 298 -5.17 4.84 -15.59
N GLN A 299 -6.16 5.62 -15.14
CA GLN A 299 -7.45 5.71 -15.83
C GLN A 299 -7.34 6.29 -17.25
N TYR A 300 -6.44 7.26 -17.46
CA TYR A 300 -6.18 7.80 -18.80
C TYR A 300 -5.56 6.73 -19.73
N LEU A 301 -4.59 5.96 -19.23
CA LEU A 301 -3.94 4.88 -19.96
C LEU A 301 -4.92 3.76 -20.36
N ILE A 302 -5.86 3.43 -19.48
CA ILE A 302 -6.93 2.44 -19.73
C ILE A 302 -7.90 2.99 -20.79
N ASN A 303 -8.38 4.22 -20.62
CA ASN A 303 -9.37 4.82 -21.52
C ASN A 303 -8.82 5.05 -22.94
N SER A 304 -7.52 5.24 -23.08
CA SER A 304 -6.84 5.39 -24.38
C SER A 304 -6.37 4.06 -24.97
N SER A 305 -6.63 2.93 -24.31
CA SER A 305 -6.14 1.60 -24.71
C SER A 305 -4.64 1.57 -25.01
N SER A 306 -3.87 2.24 -24.14
CA SER A 306 -2.41 2.32 -24.29
C SER A 306 -1.75 0.93 -24.22
N GLU A 307 -0.56 0.80 -24.80
CA GLU A 307 0.20 -0.46 -24.75
C GLU A 307 0.47 -0.93 -23.32
N LEU A 308 0.71 0.01 -22.39
CA LEU A 308 0.91 -0.30 -20.97
C LEU A 308 -0.36 -0.89 -20.35
N ALA A 309 -1.52 -0.30 -20.61
CA ALA A 309 -2.80 -0.79 -20.09
C ALA A 309 -3.11 -2.21 -20.60
N LEU A 310 -2.88 -2.45 -21.90
CA LEU A 310 -3.03 -3.78 -22.50
C LEU A 310 -2.03 -4.80 -21.92
N MET A 311 -0.79 -4.38 -21.66
CA MET A 311 0.26 -5.24 -21.10
C MET A 311 -0.03 -5.67 -19.66
N TYR A 312 -0.59 -4.76 -18.85
CA TYR A 312 -0.89 -4.99 -17.44
C TYR A 312 -2.37 -5.30 -17.16
N ASN A 313 -3.17 -5.52 -18.20
CA ASN A 313 -4.59 -5.88 -18.11
C ASN A 313 -5.39 -4.90 -17.22
N ASP A 314 -5.15 -3.61 -17.39
CA ASP A 314 -5.80 -2.51 -16.65
C ASP A 314 -5.58 -2.50 -15.11
N GLU A 315 -4.75 -3.40 -14.58
CA GLU A 315 -4.49 -3.55 -13.14
C GLU A 315 -3.15 -2.92 -12.75
N SER A 316 -3.19 -1.90 -11.88
CA SER A 316 -2.02 -1.16 -11.37
C SER A 316 -0.96 -0.92 -12.44
N VAL A 317 -1.39 -0.33 -13.57
CA VAL A 317 -0.63 -0.27 -14.82
C VAL A 317 0.72 0.42 -14.62
N LEU A 318 0.74 1.60 -14.01
CA LEU A 318 1.94 2.40 -13.77
C LEU A 318 2.85 1.77 -12.72
N GLU A 319 2.28 1.23 -11.65
CA GLU A 319 3.05 0.66 -10.54
C GLU A 319 3.78 -0.62 -10.97
N ASN A 320 3.10 -1.46 -11.77
CA ASN A 320 3.70 -2.63 -12.39
C ASN A 320 4.79 -2.24 -13.41
N HIS A 321 4.59 -1.14 -14.14
CA HIS A 321 5.58 -0.60 -15.07
C HIS A 321 6.85 -0.13 -14.35
N SER A 322 6.72 0.69 -13.30
CA SER A 322 7.84 1.17 -12.47
C SER A 322 8.69 0.01 -11.95
N LEU A 323 8.04 -1.03 -11.40
CA LEU A 323 8.71 -2.26 -10.95
C LEU A 323 9.44 -2.97 -12.10
N ALA A 324 8.78 -3.13 -13.25
CA ALA A 324 9.37 -3.81 -14.39
C ALA A 324 10.62 -3.09 -14.90
N VAL A 325 10.58 -1.75 -15.01
CA VAL A 325 11.72 -0.91 -15.40
C VAL A 325 12.86 -1.04 -14.38
N ALA A 326 12.59 -0.85 -13.09
CA ALA A 326 13.61 -0.91 -12.05
C ALA A 326 14.31 -2.28 -11.96
N PHE A 327 13.53 -3.37 -11.97
CA PHE A 327 14.11 -4.73 -11.96
C PHE A 327 14.80 -5.09 -13.28
N LYS A 328 14.45 -4.42 -14.38
CA LYS A 328 15.17 -4.58 -15.65
C LYS A 328 16.53 -3.89 -15.60
N LEU A 329 16.65 -2.71 -14.98
CA LEU A 329 17.93 -2.02 -14.79
C LEU A 329 18.91 -2.86 -13.96
N LEU A 330 18.42 -3.59 -12.96
CA LEU A 330 19.23 -4.50 -12.14
C LEU A 330 19.79 -5.72 -12.91
N GLN A 331 19.35 -5.98 -14.15
CA GLN A 331 19.91 -7.05 -14.97
C GLN A 331 21.27 -6.68 -15.59
N ASP A 332 21.62 -5.39 -15.62
CA ASP A 332 22.96 -4.95 -16.01
C ASP A 332 23.95 -5.25 -14.87
N GLU A 333 25.05 -5.94 -15.18
CA GLU A 333 26.09 -6.29 -14.19
C GLU A 333 26.66 -5.06 -13.49
N ASN A 334 26.72 -3.91 -14.17
CA ASN A 334 27.25 -2.68 -13.61
C ASN A 334 26.25 -1.92 -12.72
N CYS A 335 24.97 -2.32 -12.73
CA CYS A 335 23.89 -1.71 -11.96
C CYS A 335 23.27 -2.68 -10.93
N ASN A 336 23.70 -3.93 -10.89
CA ASN A 336 23.13 -4.92 -9.97
C ASN A 336 23.60 -4.71 -8.52
N ILE A 337 22.92 -3.81 -7.81
CA ILE A 337 23.18 -3.51 -6.39
C ILE A 337 22.87 -4.70 -5.45
N PHE A 338 22.17 -5.73 -5.94
CA PHE A 338 21.78 -6.90 -5.14
C PHE A 338 22.58 -8.16 -5.47
N ALA A 339 23.66 -8.05 -6.26
CA ALA A 339 24.47 -9.19 -6.70
C ALA A 339 25.02 -10.04 -5.54
N ASN A 340 25.29 -9.41 -4.40
CA ASN A 340 25.86 -10.07 -3.22
C ASN A 340 24.83 -10.56 -2.20
N LEU A 341 23.52 -10.39 -2.47
CA LEU A 341 22.47 -10.94 -1.61
C LEU A 341 22.33 -12.44 -1.83
N ASN A 342 21.98 -13.17 -0.77
CA ASN A 342 21.60 -14.57 -0.95
C ASN A 342 20.21 -14.70 -1.59
N LYS A 343 19.90 -15.88 -2.15
CA LYS A 343 18.63 -16.11 -2.86
C LYS A 343 17.38 -15.81 -2.00
N LYS A 344 17.42 -16.15 -0.71
CA LYS A 344 16.29 -15.92 0.22
C LYS A 344 16.09 -14.41 0.45
N GLN A 345 17.16 -13.67 0.66
CA GLN A 345 17.13 -12.21 0.82
C GLN A 345 16.62 -11.54 -0.44
N LEU A 346 17.10 -11.94 -1.62
CA LEU A 346 16.66 -11.36 -2.89
C LEU A 346 15.16 -11.62 -3.15
N LEU A 347 14.66 -12.83 -2.88
CA LEU A 347 13.24 -13.13 -3.00
C LEU A 347 12.40 -12.33 -2.00
N SER A 348 12.86 -12.19 -0.75
CA SER A 348 12.19 -11.39 0.28
C SER A 348 12.16 -9.92 -0.09
N LEU A 349 13.28 -9.36 -0.55
CA LEU A 349 13.39 -7.98 -1.02
C LEU A 349 12.48 -7.74 -2.22
N ARG A 350 12.48 -8.64 -3.21
CA ARG A 350 11.60 -8.52 -4.37
C ARG A 350 10.13 -8.56 -3.96
N LYS A 351 9.75 -9.45 -3.06
CA LYS A 351 8.38 -9.51 -2.53
C LYS A 351 8.00 -8.22 -1.83
N MET A 352 8.85 -7.72 -0.92
CA MET A 352 8.60 -6.45 -0.23
C MET A 352 8.55 -5.27 -1.20
N ALA A 353 9.41 -5.22 -2.21
CA ALA A 353 9.41 -4.14 -3.19
C ALA A 353 8.14 -4.13 -4.04
N ILE A 354 7.64 -5.31 -4.43
CA ILE A 354 6.34 -5.45 -5.08
C ILE A 354 5.24 -5.01 -4.11
N ASP A 355 5.22 -5.54 -2.89
CA ASP A 355 4.24 -5.16 -1.86
C ASP A 355 4.35 -3.67 -1.43
N MET A 356 5.47 -2.99 -1.69
CA MET A 356 5.69 -1.57 -1.35
C MET A 356 5.61 -0.62 -2.55
N THR A 357 5.56 -1.13 -3.77
CA THR A 357 5.38 -0.31 -4.98
C THR A 357 4.01 -0.57 -5.59
N SER A 358 3.62 -1.84 -5.73
CA SER A 358 2.29 -2.25 -6.19
C SER A 358 1.19 -2.00 -5.17
N LEU A 359 1.52 -1.99 -3.88
CA LEU A 359 0.55 -1.98 -2.78
C LEU A 359 0.48 -0.66 -1.98
N PRO A 360 1.28 0.40 -2.23
CA PRO A 360 1.07 1.66 -1.51
C PRO A 360 1.55 3.00 -2.11
N PHE A 361 1.30 3.31 -3.38
CA PHE A 361 1.26 4.73 -3.85
C PHE A 361 0.07 5.03 -4.77
N THR A 362 -0.75 4.03 -5.08
CA THR A 362 -2.05 4.25 -5.72
C THR A 362 -2.95 5.08 -4.82
N GLU A 363 -3.46 6.18 -5.37
CA GLU A 363 -4.50 7.00 -4.74
C GLU A 363 -5.67 6.12 -4.24
N SER A 364 -6.02 5.02 -4.92
CA SER A 364 -7.12 4.10 -4.57
C SER A 364 -7.00 3.31 -3.25
N LEU A 365 -5.82 3.21 -2.61
CA LEU A 365 -5.61 2.35 -1.44
C LEU A 365 -5.20 3.09 -0.15
N TYR A 366 -5.00 4.40 -0.21
CA TYR A 366 -4.74 5.28 0.96
C TYR A 366 -5.78 5.09 2.07
N LEU A 367 -7.04 4.91 1.68
CA LEU A 367 -8.18 4.76 2.57
C LEU A 367 -8.21 3.39 3.26
N CYS A 368 -7.78 2.34 2.56
CA CYS A 368 -7.62 1.00 3.14
C CYS A 368 -6.56 1.01 4.24
N LYS A 369 -5.44 1.69 4.01
CA LYS A 369 -4.39 1.85 5.02
C LYS A 369 -4.81 2.65 6.24
N LYS A 370 -5.57 3.73 6.09
CA LYS A 370 -6.15 4.46 7.24
C LYS A 370 -7.07 3.57 8.08
N ALA A 371 -7.81 2.67 7.43
CA ALA A 371 -8.66 1.68 8.09
C ALA A 371 -7.85 0.59 8.81
N PHE A 372 -6.64 0.23 8.35
CA PHE A 372 -5.73 -0.71 9.03
C PHE A 372 -4.87 -0.07 10.13
N LEU A 373 -4.41 1.18 9.93
CA LEU A 373 -3.56 1.89 10.89
C LEU A 373 -4.31 2.25 12.17
N ARG A 374 -5.60 2.59 12.10
CA ARG A 374 -6.41 2.89 13.31
C ARG A 374 -6.50 1.70 14.27
N PRO A 375 -6.87 0.48 13.85
CA PRO A 375 -6.83 -0.71 14.69
C PRO A 375 -5.45 -1.03 15.23
N LEU A 376 -4.38 -0.86 14.44
CA LEU A 376 -2.99 -1.04 14.90
C LEU A 376 -2.58 -0.03 15.96
N ILE A 377 -2.99 1.24 15.83
CA ILE A 377 -2.75 2.29 16.84
C ILE A 377 -3.54 1.97 18.12
N ILE A 378 -4.77 1.48 18.00
CA ILE A 378 -5.59 1.05 19.13
C ILE A 378 -4.95 -0.17 19.82
N ALA A 379 -4.52 -1.17 19.06
CA ALA A 379 -3.85 -2.36 19.57
C ALA A 379 -2.50 -2.03 20.26
N LYS A 380 -1.71 -1.11 19.68
CA LYS A 380 -0.46 -0.63 20.28
C LYS A 380 -0.72 0.15 21.58
N SER A 381 -1.77 0.96 21.61
CA SER A 381 -2.20 1.68 22.82
C SER A 381 -2.65 0.72 23.94
N LEU A 382 -3.28 -0.40 23.58
CA LEU A 382 -3.67 -1.45 24.53
C LEU A 382 -2.47 -2.23 25.07
N MET A 383 -1.47 -2.54 24.24
CA MET A 383 -0.23 -3.20 24.71
C MET A 383 0.60 -2.32 25.65
N THR A 384 0.57 -0.99 25.48
CA THR A 384 1.20 -0.05 26.42
C THR A 384 0.46 0.11 27.76
N LEU A 385 -0.81 -0.32 27.86
CA LEU A 385 -1.57 -0.27 29.11
C LEU A 385 -1.31 -1.49 30.02
N GLU A 386 -0.83 -2.60 29.47
CA GLU A 386 -0.45 -3.80 30.25
C GLU A 386 0.94 -3.67 30.93
N SER A 387 1.64 -2.55 30.77
CA SER A 387 2.97 -2.31 31.38
C SER A 387 2.94 -1.55 32.71
N PHE A 388 1.76 -1.36 33.33
CA PHE A 388 1.68 -0.87 34.70
C PHE A 388 1.82 -2.04 35.68
N PRO A 389 2.85 -2.05 36.57
CA PRO A 389 2.94 -3.07 37.60
C PRO A 389 1.83 -2.82 38.64
N PHE A 390 1.07 -3.87 38.95
CA PHE A 390 0.33 -3.97 40.22
C PHE A 390 1.29 -4.22 41.38
#